data_AF-A0T1S7-F1
#
_entry.id   AF-A0T1S7-F1
#
_cell.length_a   1.000
_cell.length_b   1.000
_cell.length_c   1.000
_cell.angle_alpha   90.00
_cell.angle_beta   90.00
_cell.angle_gamma   90.00
#
_symmetry.space_group_name_H-M   'P 1'
#
loop_
_entity.id
_entity.type
_entity.pdbx_description
1 polymer ?
#
loop_
_entity_poly.entity_id
_entity_poly.type
_entity_poly.pdbx_seq_one_letter_code
_entity_poly.pdbx_strand_id
1 'polypeptide(L)'
;WEQNMLNFVPNIVVLDYLKATNKLTANIEAKAKKFMEAGYQRELSYKHQDGSFSAFGESDKSGSTWLTAFVARSFKQAANHITIDEKVIDKSLEWLSDHQAPNGSFPEVGVVSHKDMQGGSGSGVALTAYTLIAFLENINLVDKYKNTINKAIDYVYRNTESLDDTYALALAAYALQLADHSSKQLILSKLDAKATTDSDSKWWHKPIPEVEQKNPWYSRPNSVNVEMSAYGLLAFLEAGLDTDALPVMKWLIGQRNDKGGFQSTQDTFVGL
;
A
#
# COMPACT_ATOMS: atom_id res chain seq x y z
N TRP A 1 4.82 7.50 -15.35
CA TRP A 1 4.41 6.33 -14.58
C TRP A 1 3.12 6.60 -13.78
N GLU A 2 3.05 7.63 -12.94
CA GLU A 2 1.92 7.86 -12.00
C GLU A 2 0.54 7.94 -12.61
N GLN A 3 0.37 8.75 -13.66
CA GLN A 3 -0.90 8.84 -14.39
C GLN A 3 -1.32 7.48 -14.97
N ASN A 4 -0.37 6.60 -15.25
CA ASN A 4 -0.66 5.25 -15.69
C ASN A 4 -1.20 4.40 -14.52
N MET A 5 -0.53 4.42 -13.37
CA MET A 5 -0.97 3.68 -12.18
C MET A 5 -2.32 4.16 -11.65
N LEU A 6 -2.62 5.46 -11.77
CA LEU A 6 -3.95 6.06 -11.54
C LEU A 6 -5.06 5.43 -12.38
N ASN A 7 -4.74 4.97 -13.59
CA ASN A 7 -5.70 4.32 -14.48
C ASN A 7 -5.64 2.79 -14.38
N PHE A 8 -4.54 2.21 -13.90
CA PHE A 8 -4.38 0.77 -13.78
C PHE A 8 -5.06 0.23 -12.52
N VAL A 9 -4.67 0.78 -11.37
CA VAL A 9 -5.00 0.24 -10.06
C VAL A 9 -6.49 0.24 -9.74
N PRO A 10 -7.26 1.32 -9.99
CA PRO A 10 -8.69 1.32 -9.69
C PRO A 10 -9.49 0.23 -10.43
N ASN A 11 -9.01 -0.22 -11.60
CA ASN A 11 -9.69 -1.29 -12.34
C ASN A 11 -9.59 -2.64 -11.61
N ILE A 12 -8.48 -2.92 -10.93
CA ILE A 12 -8.30 -4.13 -10.11
C ILE A 12 -9.38 -4.15 -9.03
N VAL A 13 -9.44 -3.07 -8.25
CA VAL A 13 -10.29 -3.00 -7.08
C VAL A 13 -11.78 -2.97 -7.44
N VAL A 14 -12.15 -2.26 -8.51
CA VAL A 14 -13.53 -2.26 -9.02
C VAL A 14 -13.96 -3.68 -9.43
N LEU A 15 -13.08 -4.46 -10.06
CA LEU A 15 -13.41 -5.83 -10.43
C LEU A 15 -13.57 -6.72 -9.20
N ASP A 16 -12.68 -6.62 -8.21
CA ASP A 16 -12.78 -7.39 -6.98
C ASP A 16 -14.09 -7.09 -6.24
N TYR A 17 -14.46 -5.82 -6.09
CA TYR A 17 -15.72 -5.40 -5.49
C TYR A 17 -16.96 -5.90 -6.25
N LEU A 18 -16.99 -5.72 -7.57
CA LEU A 18 -18.14 -6.14 -8.38
C LEU A 18 -18.29 -7.66 -8.42
N LYS A 19 -17.18 -8.39 -8.39
CA LYS A 19 -17.15 -9.85 -8.30
C LYS A 19 -17.66 -10.31 -6.94
N ALA A 20 -17.18 -9.73 -5.84
CA ALA A 20 -17.61 -10.06 -4.49
C ALA A 20 -19.11 -9.76 -4.25
N THR A 21 -19.64 -8.71 -4.87
CA THR A 21 -21.05 -8.32 -4.74
C THR A 21 -21.99 -8.95 -5.77
N ASN A 22 -21.51 -9.87 -6.61
CA ASN A 22 -22.26 -10.47 -7.71
C ASN A 22 -22.90 -9.44 -8.67
N LYS A 23 -22.24 -8.29 -8.87
CA LYS A 23 -22.68 -7.20 -9.76
C LYS A 23 -21.83 -7.07 -11.03
N LEU A 24 -20.82 -7.92 -11.19
CA LEU A 24 -19.94 -7.90 -12.35
C LEU A 24 -20.69 -8.33 -13.62
N THR A 25 -20.59 -7.52 -14.66
CA THR A 25 -21.11 -7.86 -16.00
C THR A 25 -19.96 -8.08 -16.96
N ALA A 26 -20.15 -8.93 -17.97
CA ALA A 26 -19.12 -9.25 -18.96
C ALA A 26 -18.57 -8.00 -19.68
N ASN A 27 -19.41 -6.99 -19.93
CA ASN A 27 -18.98 -5.74 -20.57
C ASN A 27 -18.07 -4.91 -19.66
N ILE A 28 -18.40 -4.80 -18.36
CA ILE A 28 -17.55 -4.10 -17.38
C ILE A 28 -16.23 -4.85 -17.22
N GLU A 29 -16.28 -6.18 -17.10
CA GLU A 29 -15.10 -7.02 -16.98
C GLU A 29 -14.14 -6.84 -18.17
N ALA A 30 -14.65 -6.97 -19.40
CA ALA A 30 -13.85 -6.81 -20.60
C ALA A 30 -13.22 -5.41 -20.70
N LYS A 31 -13.96 -4.36 -20.33
CA LYS A 31 -13.46 -2.98 -20.35
C LYS A 31 -12.36 -2.75 -19.32
N ALA A 32 -12.54 -3.23 -18.10
CA ALA A 32 -11.56 -3.12 -17.03
C ALA A 32 -10.27 -3.91 -17.37
N LYS A 33 -10.41 -5.15 -17.87
CA LYS A 33 -9.26 -5.95 -18.34
C LYS A 33 -8.47 -5.26 -19.44
N LYS A 34 -9.15 -4.68 -20.43
CA LYS A 34 -8.49 -3.90 -21.49
C LYS A 34 -7.68 -2.71 -20.95
N PHE A 35 -8.22 -1.98 -19.97
CA PHE A 35 -7.48 -0.88 -19.33
C PHE A 35 -6.31 -1.39 -18.50
N MET A 36 -6.48 -2.49 -17.77
CA MET A 36 -5.38 -3.10 -17.01
C MET A 36 -4.27 -3.60 -17.95
N GLU A 37 -4.59 -4.30 -19.04
CA GLU A 37 -3.59 -4.77 -20.01
C GLU A 37 -2.81 -3.60 -20.63
N ALA A 38 -3.51 -2.53 -21.03
CA ALA A 38 -2.86 -1.32 -21.54
C ALA A 38 -1.99 -0.64 -20.48
N GLY A 39 -2.47 -0.58 -19.23
CA GLY A 39 -1.74 -0.02 -18.10
C GLY A 39 -0.50 -0.84 -17.76
N TYR A 40 -0.59 -2.17 -17.77
CA TYR A 40 0.54 -3.08 -17.57
C TYR A 40 1.62 -2.85 -18.62
N GLN A 41 1.26 -2.86 -19.92
CA GLN A 41 2.21 -2.62 -21.00
C GLN A 41 2.87 -1.24 -20.92
N ARG A 42 2.11 -0.22 -20.55
CA ARG A 42 2.63 1.13 -20.35
C ARG A 42 3.52 1.22 -19.12
N GLU A 43 3.24 0.46 -18.06
CA GLU A 43 4.07 0.51 -16.87
C GLU A 43 5.43 -0.13 -17.12
N LEU A 44 5.49 -1.19 -17.94
CA LEU A 44 6.73 -1.81 -18.37
C LEU A 44 7.68 -0.85 -19.12
N SER A 45 7.20 0.28 -19.68
CA SER A 45 8.10 1.27 -20.29
C SER A 45 8.88 2.10 -19.26
N TYR A 46 8.50 2.07 -17.98
CA TYR A 46 9.20 2.74 -16.88
C TYR A 46 10.14 1.79 -16.11
N LYS A 47 10.24 0.54 -16.56
CA LYS A 47 11.11 -0.47 -15.98
C LYS A 47 12.56 -0.29 -16.43
N HIS A 48 13.48 -0.45 -15.50
CA HIS A 48 14.92 -0.54 -15.73
C HIS A 48 15.35 -1.99 -16.01
N GLN A 49 16.49 -2.16 -16.66
CA GLN A 49 17.09 -3.47 -16.96
C GLN A 49 17.34 -4.31 -15.71
N ASP A 50 17.65 -3.66 -14.59
CA ASP A 50 17.89 -4.27 -13.28
C ASP A 50 16.61 -4.74 -12.57
N GLY A 51 15.43 -4.47 -13.14
CA GLY A 51 14.14 -4.89 -12.58
C GLY A 51 13.38 -3.82 -11.80
N SER A 52 14.03 -2.69 -11.50
CA SER A 52 13.44 -1.57 -10.78
C SER A 52 12.55 -0.70 -11.67
N PHE A 53 11.75 0.16 -11.05
CA PHE A 53 10.90 1.12 -11.74
C PHE A 53 11.23 2.53 -11.26
N SER A 54 11.24 3.49 -12.19
CA SER A 54 11.40 4.92 -11.87
C SER A 54 10.37 5.77 -12.60
N ALA A 55 10.36 7.07 -12.34
CA ALA A 55 9.34 7.93 -12.93
C ALA A 55 9.44 8.07 -14.44
N PHE A 56 10.67 8.02 -14.96
CA PHE A 56 11.03 8.19 -16.36
C PHE A 56 11.83 7.00 -16.93
N GLY A 57 11.76 5.83 -16.29
CA GLY A 57 12.51 4.64 -16.68
C GLY A 57 14.01 4.88 -16.77
N GLU A 58 14.66 4.28 -17.77
CA GLU A 58 16.10 4.37 -18.04
C GLU A 58 16.66 5.82 -18.24
N SER A 59 15.78 6.83 -18.31
CA SER A 59 16.22 8.23 -18.28
C SER A 59 16.65 8.70 -16.89
N ASP A 60 16.13 8.05 -15.84
CA ASP A 60 16.58 8.27 -14.46
C ASP A 60 17.82 7.44 -14.17
N LYS A 61 18.66 7.91 -13.23
CA LYS A 61 19.90 7.21 -12.86
C LYS A 61 19.67 5.91 -12.10
N SER A 62 18.50 5.76 -11.48
CA SER A 62 18.14 4.58 -10.68
C SER A 62 16.62 4.45 -10.57
N GLY A 63 16.17 3.24 -10.26
CA GLY A 63 14.82 2.98 -9.76
C GLY A 63 14.52 3.67 -8.43
N SER A 64 13.23 3.66 -8.07
CA SER A 64 12.73 4.00 -6.74
C SER A 64 12.27 2.77 -5.97
N THR A 65 12.65 2.71 -4.70
CA THR A 65 12.27 1.64 -3.77
C THR A 65 10.77 1.59 -3.61
N TRP A 66 10.15 2.73 -3.26
CA TRP A 66 8.71 2.79 -3.04
C TRP A 66 7.95 2.45 -4.32
N LEU A 67 8.36 3.01 -5.46
CA LEU A 67 7.70 2.76 -6.74
C LEU A 67 7.81 1.30 -7.18
N THR A 68 8.99 0.72 -7.07
CA THR A 68 9.22 -0.68 -7.44
C THR A 68 8.37 -1.61 -6.58
N ALA A 69 8.26 -1.35 -5.27
CA ALA A 69 7.39 -2.11 -4.37
C ALA A 69 5.90 -1.94 -4.72
N PHE A 70 5.47 -0.72 -5.05
CA PHE A 70 4.08 -0.44 -5.45
C PHE A 70 3.71 -1.19 -6.73
N VAL A 71 4.55 -1.13 -7.77
CA VAL A 71 4.34 -1.84 -9.03
C VAL A 71 4.28 -3.35 -8.81
N ALA A 72 5.20 -3.92 -8.03
CA ALA A 72 5.21 -5.35 -7.72
C ALA A 72 3.90 -5.80 -7.04
N ARG A 73 3.39 -5.02 -6.08
CA ARG A 73 2.09 -5.27 -5.42
C ARG A 73 0.93 -5.18 -6.39
N SER A 74 0.83 -4.09 -7.14
CA SER A 74 -0.28 -3.88 -8.08
C SER A 74 -0.31 -4.94 -9.18
N PHE A 75 0.86 -5.37 -9.68
CA PHE A 75 0.96 -6.46 -10.65
C PHE A 75 0.54 -7.80 -10.06
N LYS A 76 0.94 -8.10 -8.81
CA LYS A 76 0.50 -9.32 -8.13
C LYS A 76 -1.02 -9.37 -7.97
N GLN A 77 -1.65 -8.26 -7.60
CA GLN A 77 -3.11 -8.20 -7.47
C GLN A 77 -3.80 -8.29 -8.84
N ALA A 78 -3.28 -7.61 -9.86
CA ALA A 78 -3.82 -7.67 -11.23
C ALA A 78 -3.73 -9.06 -11.86
N ALA A 79 -2.79 -9.91 -11.43
CA ALA A 79 -2.63 -11.29 -11.91
C ALA A 79 -3.88 -12.16 -11.66
N ASN A 80 -4.79 -11.75 -10.77
CA ASN A 80 -6.08 -12.41 -10.57
C ASN A 80 -7.07 -12.18 -11.72
N HIS A 81 -6.83 -11.18 -12.57
CA HIS A 81 -7.76 -10.73 -13.61
C HIS A 81 -7.17 -10.76 -15.01
N ILE A 82 -5.88 -10.47 -15.15
CA ILE A 82 -5.14 -10.43 -16.43
C ILE A 82 -3.86 -11.26 -16.34
N THR A 83 -3.27 -11.57 -17.50
CA THR A 83 -1.97 -12.25 -17.53
C THR A 83 -0.85 -11.26 -17.22
N ILE A 84 -0.04 -11.59 -16.21
CA ILE A 84 1.16 -10.86 -15.80
C ILE A 84 2.35 -11.82 -15.89
N ASP A 85 3.49 -11.34 -16.39
CA ASP A 85 4.72 -12.13 -16.39
C ASP A 85 5.32 -12.13 -14.97
N GLU A 86 5.28 -13.29 -14.30
CA GLU A 86 5.81 -13.45 -12.94
C GLU A 86 7.29 -13.07 -12.84
N LYS A 87 8.07 -13.19 -13.92
CA LYS A 87 9.49 -12.77 -13.93
C LYS A 87 9.65 -11.26 -13.76
N VAL A 88 8.66 -10.48 -14.16
CA VAL A 88 8.69 -9.03 -13.95
C VAL A 88 8.62 -8.72 -12.47
N ILE A 89 7.70 -9.37 -11.75
CA ILE A 89 7.52 -9.23 -10.31
C ILE A 89 8.75 -9.77 -9.57
N ASP A 90 9.22 -10.96 -9.94
CA ASP A 90 10.38 -11.58 -9.30
C ASP A 90 11.63 -10.69 -9.41
N LYS A 91 11.91 -10.13 -10.59
CA LYS A 91 13.03 -9.19 -10.77
C LYS A 91 12.89 -7.90 -9.95
N SER A 92 11.67 -7.40 -9.78
CA SER A 92 11.44 -6.22 -8.93
C SER A 92 11.69 -6.52 -7.46
N LEU A 93 11.27 -7.69 -6.97
CA LEU A 93 11.57 -8.15 -5.61
C LEU A 93 13.06 -8.47 -5.41
N GLU A 94 13.72 -9.02 -6.42
CA GLU A 94 15.17 -9.26 -6.42
C GLU A 94 15.93 -7.95 -6.24
N TRP A 95 15.61 -6.94 -7.07
CA TRP A 95 16.22 -5.63 -6.97
C TRP A 95 15.99 -4.98 -5.60
N LEU A 96 14.76 -5.05 -5.06
CA LEU A 96 14.46 -4.55 -3.72
C LEU A 96 15.30 -5.25 -2.66
N SER A 97 15.41 -6.57 -2.74
CA SER A 97 16.22 -7.39 -1.84
C SER A 97 17.70 -6.98 -1.86
N ASP A 98 18.25 -6.71 -3.04
CA ASP A 98 19.64 -6.28 -3.21
C ASP A 98 19.91 -4.87 -2.66
N HIS A 99 18.87 -4.04 -2.54
CA HIS A 99 18.94 -2.69 -2.00
C HIS A 99 18.52 -2.60 -0.52
N GLN A 100 18.28 -3.73 0.15
CA GLN A 100 18.02 -3.76 1.59
C GLN A 100 19.29 -3.36 2.37
N ALA A 101 19.15 -2.44 3.32
CA ALA A 101 20.26 -2.07 4.20
C ALA A 101 20.62 -3.21 5.17
N PRO A 102 21.87 -3.28 5.67
CA PRO A 102 22.31 -4.35 6.58
C PRO A 102 21.48 -4.47 7.87
N ASN A 103 20.83 -3.39 8.31
CA ASN A 103 19.96 -3.36 9.49
C ASN A 103 18.54 -3.90 9.22
N GLY A 104 18.22 -4.30 7.98
CA GLY A 104 16.92 -4.80 7.55
C GLY A 104 15.96 -3.75 6.98
N SER A 105 16.30 -2.46 7.05
CA SER A 105 15.50 -1.39 6.48
C SER A 105 15.59 -1.32 4.96
N PHE A 106 14.54 -0.79 4.33
CA PHE A 106 14.57 -0.41 2.92
C PHE A 106 14.72 1.11 2.80
N PRO A 107 15.89 1.63 2.41
CA PRO A 107 16.06 3.05 2.12
C PRO A 107 15.36 3.41 0.80
N GLU A 108 14.86 4.64 0.68
CA GLU A 108 14.45 5.17 -0.62
C GLU A 108 15.70 5.47 -1.44
N VAL A 109 15.82 4.83 -2.59
CA VAL A 109 16.85 5.09 -3.59
C VAL A 109 16.19 5.81 -4.77
N GLY A 110 16.88 6.71 -5.45
CA GLY A 110 16.31 7.43 -6.60
C GLY A 110 15.41 8.61 -6.23
N VAL A 111 14.64 9.09 -7.21
CA VAL A 111 13.77 10.27 -7.07
C VAL A 111 12.32 9.88 -7.34
N VAL A 112 11.46 10.11 -6.37
CA VAL A 112 10.01 10.06 -6.60
C VAL A 112 9.53 11.46 -6.93
N SER A 113 9.06 11.64 -8.17
CA SER A 113 8.65 12.96 -8.69
C SER A 113 7.40 13.52 -8.01
N HIS A 114 6.54 12.66 -7.44
CA HIS A 114 5.34 13.09 -6.71
C HIS A 114 5.30 12.44 -5.33
N LYS A 115 5.76 13.20 -4.33
CA LYS A 115 5.72 12.77 -2.92
C LYS A 115 4.29 12.55 -2.42
N ASP A 116 3.31 13.21 -3.04
CA ASP A 116 1.89 13.04 -2.72
C ASP A 116 1.41 11.60 -2.96
N MET A 117 2.01 10.88 -3.93
CA MET A 117 1.73 9.46 -4.15
C MET A 117 2.42 8.55 -3.15
N GLN A 118 3.51 8.96 -2.50
CA GLN A 118 4.15 8.15 -1.46
C GLN A 118 3.35 8.22 -0.15
N GLY A 119 2.45 9.19 0.00
CA GLY A 119 1.75 9.44 1.25
C GLY A 119 2.73 9.58 2.42
N GLY A 120 2.49 8.83 3.49
CA GLY A 120 3.43 8.72 4.62
C GLY A 120 4.47 7.60 4.47
N SER A 121 4.43 6.82 3.38
CA SER A 121 5.19 5.57 3.20
C SER A 121 6.55 5.74 2.52
N GLY A 122 6.96 6.95 2.18
CA GLY A 122 8.20 7.20 1.43
C GLY A 122 9.51 7.13 2.24
N SER A 123 9.49 6.81 3.54
CA SER A 123 10.72 6.68 4.34
C SER A 123 10.56 5.85 5.62
N GLY A 124 11.69 5.50 6.23
CA GLY A 124 11.75 4.93 7.58
C GLY A 124 11.01 3.60 7.75
N VAL A 125 10.31 3.46 8.89
CA VAL A 125 9.52 2.25 9.20
C VAL A 125 8.39 2.06 8.20
N ALA A 126 7.75 3.14 7.75
CA ALA A 126 6.64 3.07 6.82
C ALA A 126 7.07 2.48 5.47
N LEU A 127 8.19 2.94 4.89
CA LEU A 127 8.72 2.38 3.65
C LEU A 127 9.14 0.92 3.79
N THR A 128 9.76 0.59 4.93
CA THR A 128 10.21 -0.79 5.18
C THR A 128 9.01 -1.73 5.32
N ALA A 129 7.99 -1.34 6.09
CA ALA A 129 6.75 -2.10 6.23
C ALA A 129 5.99 -2.21 4.90
N TYR A 130 5.91 -1.14 4.13
CA TYR A 130 5.30 -1.13 2.80
C TYR A 130 5.99 -2.10 1.83
N THR A 131 7.32 -2.08 1.81
CA THR A 131 8.12 -2.98 0.97
C THR A 131 7.99 -4.43 1.45
N LEU A 132 7.98 -4.66 2.77
CA LEU A 132 7.74 -5.99 3.36
C LEU A 132 6.37 -6.56 2.93
N ILE A 133 5.30 -5.75 2.94
CA ILE A 133 3.99 -6.18 2.44
C ILE A 133 4.08 -6.64 0.97
N ALA A 134 4.88 -5.96 0.14
CA ALA A 134 5.09 -6.38 -1.25
C ALA A 134 5.69 -7.78 -1.38
N PHE A 135 6.62 -8.15 -0.50
CA PHE A 135 7.15 -9.51 -0.45
C PHE A 135 6.11 -10.52 0.05
N LEU A 136 5.37 -10.18 1.11
CA LEU A 136 4.41 -11.08 1.75
C LEU A 136 3.19 -11.38 0.88
N GLU A 137 2.68 -10.40 0.12
CA GLU A 137 1.57 -10.60 -0.84
C GLU A 137 1.99 -11.51 -2.01
N ASN A 138 3.29 -11.65 -2.27
CA ASN A 138 3.86 -12.54 -3.28
C ASN A 138 4.19 -13.93 -2.72
N ILE A 139 3.16 -14.64 -2.21
CA ILE A 139 3.26 -15.91 -1.46
C ILE A 139 4.21 -16.94 -2.12
N ASN A 140 4.15 -17.10 -3.44
CA ASN A 140 5.00 -18.06 -4.18
C ASN A 140 6.50 -17.74 -4.14
N LEU A 141 6.87 -16.50 -3.80
CA LEU A 141 8.26 -16.01 -3.75
C LEU A 141 8.76 -15.81 -2.31
N VAL A 142 7.91 -16.05 -1.29
CA VAL A 142 8.27 -15.86 0.13
C VAL A 142 9.48 -16.71 0.51
N ASP A 143 9.52 -17.98 0.11
CA ASP A 143 10.64 -18.87 0.42
C ASP A 143 11.95 -18.41 -0.24
N LYS A 144 11.90 -17.85 -1.46
CA LYS A 144 13.06 -17.31 -2.18
C LYS A 144 13.67 -16.13 -1.42
N TYR A 145 12.83 -15.25 -0.86
CA TYR A 145 13.26 -14.01 -0.19
C TYR A 145 13.19 -14.07 1.33
N LYS A 146 13.14 -15.28 1.92
CA LYS A 146 12.95 -15.50 3.36
C LYS A 146 13.91 -14.71 4.25
N ASN A 147 15.18 -14.62 3.87
CA ASN A 147 16.18 -13.86 4.63
C ASN A 147 15.88 -12.35 4.63
N THR A 148 15.56 -11.81 3.46
CA THR A 148 15.19 -10.39 3.27
C THR A 148 13.93 -10.06 4.06
N ILE A 149 12.92 -10.93 3.99
CA ILE A 149 11.66 -10.83 4.73
C ILE A 149 11.93 -10.81 6.24
N ASN A 150 12.68 -11.78 6.77
CA ASN A 150 12.97 -11.88 8.20
C ASN A 150 13.71 -10.65 8.74
N LYS A 151 14.69 -10.13 7.99
CA LYS A 151 15.40 -8.90 8.36
C LYS A 151 14.47 -7.68 8.39
N ALA A 152 13.55 -7.58 7.43
CA ALA A 152 12.61 -6.47 7.39
C ALA A 152 11.58 -6.56 8.53
N ILE A 153 11.08 -7.77 8.84
CA ILE A 153 10.20 -8.02 9.99
C ILE A 153 10.89 -7.57 11.28
N ASP A 154 12.13 -8.00 11.50
CA ASP A 154 12.91 -7.64 12.69
C ASP A 154 13.16 -6.12 12.78
N TYR A 155 13.49 -5.47 11.67
CA TYR A 155 13.60 -4.01 11.63
C TYR A 155 12.26 -3.33 11.98
N VAL A 156 11.16 -3.74 11.35
CA VAL A 156 9.84 -3.15 11.58
C VAL A 156 9.44 -3.32 13.05
N TYR A 157 9.51 -4.53 13.60
CA TYR A 157 9.17 -4.80 14.99
C TYR A 157 10.01 -3.96 15.96
N ARG A 158 11.35 -4.00 15.87
CA ARG A 158 12.24 -3.26 16.78
C ARG A 158 11.97 -1.75 16.78
N ASN A 159 11.61 -1.19 15.63
CA ASN A 159 11.34 0.25 15.52
C ASN A 159 9.89 0.63 15.82
N THR A 160 8.97 -0.33 16.00
CA THR A 160 7.57 -0.04 16.37
C THR A 160 7.40 0.28 17.86
N GLU A 161 8.28 -0.17 18.74
CA GLU A 161 8.17 0.06 20.20
C GLU A 161 8.19 1.56 20.54
N SER A 162 9.11 2.32 19.94
CA SER A 162 9.24 3.78 20.10
C SER A 162 8.53 4.60 19.02
N LEU A 163 7.68 3.98 18.21
CA LEU A 163 7.05 4.64 17.07
C LEU A 163 5.84 5.48 17.51
N ASP A 164 5.90 6.79 17.25
CA ASP A 164 4.80 7.71 17.46
C ASP A 164 3.95 7.98 16.21
N ASP A 165 4.52 7.81 15.01
CA ASP A 165 3.81 8.02 13.74
C ASP A 165 2.75 6.93 13.51
N THR A 166 1.49 7.30 13.69
CA THR A 166 0.32 6.43 13.48
C THR A 166 0.28 5.83 12.08
N TYR A 167 0.74 6.55 11.06
CA TYR A 167 0.72 6.05 9.68
C TYR A 167 1.69 4.88 9.51
N ALA A 168 2.93 5.07 9.98
CA ALA A 168 3.94 4.01 9.97
C ALA A 168 3.51 2.82 10.83
N LEU A 169 2.81 3.08 11.95
CA LEU A 169 2.28 2.04 12.81
C LEU A 169 1.16 1.22 12.13
N ALA A 170 0.28 1.85 11.35
CA ALA A 170 -0.78 1.15 10.62
C ALA A 170 -0.21 0.18 9.58
N LEU A 171 0.76 0.62 8.79
CA LEU A 171 1.50 -0.23 7.86
C LEU A 171 2.23 -1.38 8.59
N ALA A 172 2.91 -1.07 9.70
CA ALA A 172 3.61 -2.08 10.49
C ALA A 172 2.66 -3.13 11.08
N ALA A 173 1.50 -2.71 11.59
CA ALA A 173 0.48 -3.62 12.13
C ALA A 173 -0.01 -4.60 11.05
N TYR A 174 -0.34 -4.09 9.85
CA TYR A 174 -0.75 -4.94 8.74
C TYR A 174 0.38 -5.87 8.27
N ALA A 175 1.59 -5.35 8.08
CA ALA A 175 2.74 -6.16 7.66
C ALA A 175 3.05 -7.30 8.64
N LEU A 176 3.00 -7.03 9.95
CA LEU A 176 3.25 -8.04 10.98
C LEU A 176 2.11 -9.06 11.11
N GLN A 177 0.87 -8.67 10.79
CA GLN A 177 -0.24 -9.61 10.69
C GLN A 177 -0.05 -10.57 9.52
N LEU A 178 0.24 -10.05 8.33
CA LEU A 178 0.56 -10.87 7.15
C LEU A 178 1.75 -11.81 7.39
N ALA A 179 2.74 -11.36 8.15
CA ALA A 179 3.94 -12.15 8.48
C ALA A 179 3.71 -13.21 9.57
N ASP A 180 2.51 -13.26 10.18
CA ASP A 180 2.20 -14.10 11.34
C ASP A 180 3.21 -13.94 12.50
N HIS A 181 3.67 -12.71 12.75
CA HIS A 181 4.70 -12.44 13.75
C HIS A 181 4.15 -12.56 15.19
N SER A 182 4.93 -13.07 16.14
CA SER A 182 4.47 -13.29 17.53
C SER A 182 3.95 -12.03 18.24
N SER A 183 4.41 -10.85 17.82
CA SER A 183 4.01 -9.55 18.39
C SER A 183 2.86 -8.87 17.64
N LYS A 184 2.27 -9.52 16.63
CA LYS A 184 1.26 -8.89 15.76
C LYS A 184 0.04 -8.36 16.52
N GLN A 185 -0.44 -9.06 17.54
CA GLN A 185 -1.52 -8.60 18.43
C GLN A 185 -1.12 -7.38 19.26
N LEU A 186 0.10 -7.36 19.81
CA LEU A 186 0.60 -6.23 20.59
C LEU A 186 0.63 -4.95 19.74
N ILE A 187 1.13 -5.06 18.51
CA ILE A 187 1.22 -3.91 17.59
C ILE A 187 -0.17 -3.48 17.12
N LEU A 188 -1.08 -4.43 16.85
CA LEU A 188 -2.47 -4.10 16.50
C LEU A 188 -3.19 -3.38 17.65
N SER A 189 -3.03 -3.81 18.90
CA SER A 189 -3.59 -3.10 20.06
C SER A 189 -2.99 -1.71 20.23
N LYS A 190 -1.69 -1.54 19.97
CA LYS A 190 -1.03 -0.21 19.98
C LYS A 190 -1.62 0.71 18.91
N LEU A 191 -1.94 0.18 17.72
CA LEU A 191 -2.63 0.93 16.68
C LEU A 191 -4.06 1.29 17.10
N ASP A 192 -4.83 0.33 17.61
CA ASP A 192 -6.22 0.55 18.03
C ASP A 192 -6.34 1.60 19.13
N ALA A 193 -5.39 1.65 20.06
CA ALA A 193 -5.32 2.68 21.10
C ALA A 193 -5.14 4.11 20.55
N LYS A 194 -4.68 4.26 19.30
CA LYS A 194 -4.55 5.55 18.60
C LYS A 194 -5.75 5.85 17.68
N ALA A 195 -6.77 5.00 17.66
CA ALA A 195 -7.95 5.20 16.83
C ALA A 195 -8.83 6.32 17.38
N THR A 196 -9.43 7.08 16.47
CA THR A 196 -10.53 7.99 16.77
C THR A 196 -11.83 7.25 16.50
N THR A 197 -12.72 7.25 17.49
CA THR A 197 -14.04 6.63 17.41
C THR A 197 -15.12 7.67 17.59
N ASP A 198 -16.13 7.65 16.72
CA ASP A 198 -17.37 8.40 16.87
C ASP A 198 -18.52 7.44 16.61
N SER A 199 -19.45 7.32 17.57
CA SER A 199 -20.68 6.50 17.52
C SER A 199 -20.55 5.16 16.77
N ASP A 200 -20.68 5.17 15.44
CA ASP A 200 -20.65 4.00 14.56
C ASP A 200 -19.40 3.88 13.64
N SER A 201 -18.40 4.73 13.82
CA SER A 201 -17.21 4.88 12.95
C SER A 201 -15.91 4.83 13.74
N LYS A 202 -14.87 4.24 13.14
CA LYS A 202 -13.51 4.18 13.67
C LYS A 202 -12.52 4.58 12.56
N TRP A 203 -11.56 5.45 12.84
CA TRP A 203 -10.55 5.84 11.86
C TRP A 203 -9.28 6.33 12.54
N TRP A 204 -8.21 6.48 11.75
CA TRP A 204 -6.96 7.08 12.19
C TRP A 204 -6.75 8.37 11.40
N HIS A 205 -6.11 9.35 12.05
CA HIS A 205 -5.71 10.57 11.38
C HIS A 205 -4.39 11.09 11.91
N LYS A 206 -3.66 11.85 11.10
CA LYS A 206 -2.53 12.63 11.61
C LYS A 206 -3.06 13.82 12.43
N PRO A 207 -2.43 14.15 13.58
CA PRO A 207 -2.81 15.33 14.34
C PRO A 207 -2.57 16.59 13.50
N ILE A 208 -3.49 17.55 13.58
CA ILE A 208 -3.34 18.86 12.93
C ILE A 208 -2.39 19.70 13.81
N PRO A 209 -1.27 20.19 13.28
CA PRO A 209 -0.39 21.10 14.04
C PRO A 209 -1.19 22.28 14.58
N GLU A 210 -0.96 22.71 15.82
CA GLU A 210 -1.71 23.80 16.46
C GLU A 210 -1.75 25.09 15.62
N VAL A 211 -0.65 25.36 14.90
CA VAL A 211 -0.52 26.52 14.01
C VAL A 211 -1.48 26.49 12.82
N GLU A 212 -1.92 25.30 12.38
CA GLU A 212 -2.83 25.09 11.25
C GLU A 212 -4.29 24.89 11.68
N GLN A 213 -4.58 24.72 12.98
CA GLN A 213 -5.96 24.48 13.47
C GLN A 213 -6.94 25.61 13.12
N LYS A 214 -6.44 26.83 12.98
CA LYS A 214 -7.24 28.02 12.64
C LYS A 214 -7.22 28.37 11.15
N ASN A 215 -6.45 27.63 10.34
CA ASN A 215 -6.32 27.91 8.92
C ASN A 215 -7.51 27.32 8.15
N PRO A 216 -8.44 28.15 7.63
CA PRO A 216 -9.62 27.66 6.90
C PRO A 216 -9.26 27.00 5.57
N TRP A 217 -8.05 27.23 5.08
CA TRP A 217 -7.49 26.68 3.85
C TRP A 217 -6.62 25.45 4.10
N TYR A 218 -6.41 25.06 5.36
CA TYR A 218 -5.74 23.79 5.69
C TYR A 218 -6.70 22.65 5.36
N SER A 219 -6.65 22.20 4.11
CA SER A 219 -7.33 20.99 3.69
C SER A 219 -6.63 19.82 4.40
N ARG A 220 -7.36 19.11 5.27
CA ARG A 220 -6.90 17.80 5.78
C ARG A 220 -6.54 16.99 4.53
N PRO A 221 -5.33 16.41 4.39
CA PRO A 221 -5.10 15.47 3.32
C PRO A 221 -5.95 14.24 3.63
N ASN A 222 -7.21 14.25 3.18
CA ASN A 222 -8.19 13.20 3.45
C ASN A 222 -7.61 11.86 2.99
N SER A 223 -6.83 11.91 1.92
CA SER A 223 -6.08 10.80 1.37
C SER A 223 -5.19 10.03 2.35
N VAL A 224 -4.33 10.71 3.13
CA VAL A 224 -3.41 10.04 4.07
C VAL A 224 -4.18 9.37 5.21
N ASN A 225 -5.29 9.97 5.64
CA ASN A 225 -6.15 9.40 6.68
C ASN A 225 -6.94 8.18 6.17
N VAL A 226 -7.44 8.25 4.92
CA VAL A 226 -8.09 7.12 4.25
C VAL A 226 -7.12 5.97 4.11
N GLU A 227 -5.93 6.21 3.56
CA GLU A 227 -4.93 5.16 3.36
C GLU A 227 -4.52 4.50 4.68
N MET A 228 -4.22 5.31 5.70
CA MET A 228 -3.88 4.80 7.03
C MET A 228 -5.02 3.98 7.65
N SER A 229 -6.26 4.46 7.54
CA SER A 229 -7.42 3.76 8.07
C SER A 229 -7.72 2.48 7.29
N ALA A 230 -7.40 2.46 6.00
CA ALA A 230 -7.51 1.27 5.17
C ALA A 230 -6.48 0.21 5.56
N TYR A 231 -5.23 0.58 5.86
CA TYR A 231 -4.28 -0.36 6.46
C TYR A 231 -4.72 -0.84 7.84
N GLY A 232 -5.32 0.03 8.65
CA GLY A 232 -5.95 -0.36 9.91
C GLY A 232 -7.03 -1.42 9.69
N LEU A 233 -7.95 -1.20 8.74
CA LEU A 233 -8.98 -2.15 8.34
C LEU A 233 -8.37 -3.50 7.92
N LEU A 234 -7.40 -3.49 7.01
CA LEU A 234 -6.72 -4.70 6.54
C LEU A 234 -6.04 -5.46 7.70
N ALA A 235 -5.45 -4.75 8.65
CA ALA A 235 -4.85 -5.38 9.84
C ALA A 235 -5.90 -6.03 10.75
N PHE A 236 -7.10 -5.45 10.92
CA PHE A 236 -8.19 -6.08 11.67
C PHE A 236 -8.76 -7.31 10.95
N LEU A 237 -8.92 -7.24 9.63
CA LEU A 237 -9.42 -8.36 8.83
C LEU A 237 -8.43 -9.53 8.86
N GLU A 238 -7.14 -9.28 8.71
CA GLU A 238 -6.10 -10.32 8.82
C GLU A 238 -6.02 -10.92 10.23
N ALA A 239 -6.43 -10.15 11.25
CA ALA A 239 -6.55 -10.63 12.63
C ALA A 239 -7.80 -11.50 12.89
N GLY A 240 -8.74 -11.56 11.93
CA GLY A 240 -10.06 -12.17 12.12
C GLY A 240 -10.99 -11.35 13.05
N LEU A 241 -10.75 -10.05 13.20
CA LEU A 241 -11.53 -9.15 14.05
C LEU A 241 -12.60 -8.39 13.25
N ASP A 242 -13.49 -9.15 12.60
CA ASP A 242 -14.49 -8.61 11.67
C ASP A 242 -15.40 -7.55 12.32
N THR A 243 -15.77 -7.74 13.59
CA THR A 243 -16.62 -6.81 14.33
C THR A 243 -15.95 -5.46 14.55
N ASP A 244 -14.63 -5.45 14.77
CA ASP A 244 -13.84 -4.23 14.97
C ASP A 244 -13.48 -3.56 13.65
N ALA A 245 -13.45 -4.32 12.55
CA ALA A 245 -13.28 -3.84 11.18
C ALA A 245 -14.51 -3.08 10.66
N LEU A 246 -15.73 -3.48 11.05
CA LEU A 246 -16.98 -2.88 10.55
C LEU A 246 -17.07 -1.35 10.72
N PRO A 247 -16.78 -0.75 11.89
CA PRO A 247 -16.77 0.71 12.05
C PRO A 247 -15.73 1.42 11.18
N VAL A 248 -14.61 0.77 10.88
CA VAL A 248 -13.58 1.33 10.00
C VAL A 248 -14.06 1.35 8.56
N MET A 249 -14.64 0.24 8.11
CA MET A 249 -15.24 0.13 6.78
C MET A 249 -16.36 1.16 6.57
N LYS A 250 -17.24 1.36 7.56
CA LYS A 250 -18.29 2.39 7.51
C LYS A 250 -17.71 3.79 7.32
N TRP A 251 -16.66 4.13 8.05
CA TRP A 251 -16.01 5.43 7.92
C TRP A 251 -15.39 5.62 6.53
N LEU A 252 -14.67 4.60 6.03
CA LEU A 252 -14.07 4.63 4.69
C LEU A 252 -15.13 4.82 3.59
N ILE A 253 -16.27 4.12 3.68
CA ILE A 253 -17.39 4.32 2.75
C ILE A 253 -17.87 5.77 2.76
N GLY A 254 -17.93 6.38 3.95
CA GLY A 254 -18.32 7.79 4.13
C GLY A 254 -17.30 8.81 3.59
N GLN A 255 -16.05 8.43 3.33
CA GLN A 255 -15.03 9.32 2.76
C GLN A 255 -14.98 9.30 1.22
N ARG A 256 -15.78 8.46 0.55
CA ARG A 256 -15.82 8.39 -0.92
C ARG A 256 -16.43 9.66 -1.51
N ASN A 257 -15.86 10.15 -2.61
CA ASN A 257 -16.46 11.25 -3.38
C ASN A 257 -17.66 10.76 -4.23
N ASP A 258 -18.42 11.69 -4.81
CA ASP A 258 -19.61 11.41 -5.65
C ASP A 258 -19.34 10.50 -6.87
N LYS A 259 -18.06 10.25 -7.20
CA LYS A 259 -17.62 9.38 -8.30
C LYS A 259 -17.09 8.02 -7.82
N GLY A 260 -17.14 7.74 -6.52
CA GLY A 260 -16.81 6.44 -5.93
C GLY A 260 -15.32 6.18 -5.64
N GLY A 261 -14.44 7.18 -5.77
CA GLY A 261 -13.01 7.07 -5.42
C GLY A 261 -12.62 7.91 -4.19
N PHE A 262 -11.36 7.83 -3.77
CA PHE A 262 -10.77 8.71 -2.75
C PHE A 262 -9.92 9.82 -3.40
N GLN A 263 -9.16 10.60 -2.63
CA GLN A 263 -8.48 11.81 -3.10
C GLN A 263 -7.18 11.54 -3.89
N SER A 264 -6.51 10.40 -3.70
CA SER A 264 -5.28 10.02 -4.42
C SER A 264 -5.38 8.65 -5.12
N THR A 265 -4.27 8.15 -5.65
CA THR A 265 -4.15 6.76 -6.13
C THR A 265 -3.98 5.77 -5.00
N GLN A 266 -3.20 6.12 -3.98
CA GLN A 266 -2.75 5.18 -2.95
C GLN A 266 -3.88 4.86 -1.96
N ASP A 267 -4.62 5.87 -1.53
CA ASP A 267 -5.86 5.71 -0.75
C ASP A 267 -6.97 4.98 -1.54
N THR A 268 -7.09 5.19 -2.84
CA THR A 268 -8.00 4.42 -3.71
C THR A 268 -7.55 2.98 -3.87
N PHE A 269 -6.25 2.71 -3.87
CA PHE A 269 -5.71 1.36 -3.95
C PHE A 269 -5.94 0.57 -2.66
N VAL A 270 -5.69 1.19 -1.51
CA VAL A 270 -5.74 0.49 -0.22
C VAL A 270 -7.15 0.52 0.38
N GLY A 271 -7.91 1.60 0.17
CA GLY A 271 -9.19 1.86 0.82
C GLY A 271 -10.44 1.31 0.14
N LEU A 272 -10.32 0.73 -1.06
CA LEU A 272 -11.41 0.05 -1.76
C LEU A 272 -11.17 -1.47 -1.77
#